data_AF-A0A6B1CW71-F1
#
_entry.id   AF-A0A6B1CW71-F1
#
_cell.length_a   1.000
_cell.length_b   1.000
_cell.length_c   1.000
_cell.angle_alpha   90.00
_cell.angle_beta   90.00
_cell.angle_gamma   90.00
#
_symmetry.space_group_name_H-M   'P 1'
#
loop_
_entity.id
_entity.type
_entity.pdbx_description
1 polymer ?
#
loop_
_entity_poly.entity_id
_entity_poly.type
_entity_poly.pdbx_seq_one_letter_code
_entity_poly.pdbx_strand_id
1 'polypeptide(L)' 'MKLKVVIHKAEEGGYWAEVPSIPGCATQGESFEELLTNLYEAVEGCLSVEVCGVSNL' A
#
# COMPACT_ATOMS: atom_id res chain seq x y z
N MET A 1 1.06 -8.47 -12.39
CA MET A 1 0.88 -9.16 -11.08
C MET A 1 -0.52 -8.89 -10.57
N LYS A 2 -1.11 -9.78 -9.75
CA LYS A 2 -2.37 -9.50 -9.05
C LYS A 2 -2.12 -9.53 -7.55
N LEU A 3 -2.32 -8.40 -6.89
CA LEU A 3 -2.16 -8.24 -5.45
C LEU A 3 -3.50 -8.10 -4.76
N LYS A 4 -3.58 -8.60 -3.53
CA LYS A 4 -4.70 -8.30 -2.63
C LYS A 4 -4.33 -7.08 -1.79
N VAL A 5 -5.30 -6.21 -1.59
CA VAL A 5 -5.15 -4.94 -0.87
C VAL A 5 -6.27 -4.89 0.15
N VAL A 6 -5.96 -4.43 1.36
CA VAL A 6 -6.96 -4.14 2.38
C VAL A 6 -7.15 -2.63 2.41
N ILE A 7 -8.40 -2.18 2.26
CA ILE A 7 -8.76 -0.77 2.24
C ILE A 7 -9.57 -0.46 3.49
N HIS A 8 -9.21 0.64 4.13
CA HIS A 8 -9.82 1.13 5.35
C HIS A 8 -10.33 2.55 5.12
N LYS A 9 -11.47 2.89 5.73
CA LYS A 9 -11.90 4.28 5.88
C LYS A 9 -11.19 4.88 7.08
N ALA A 10 -10.65 6.08 6.93
CA ALA A 10 -10.08 6.82 8.05
C ALA A 10 -11.18 7.54 8.84
N GLU A 11 -10.99 7.68 10.16
CA GLU A 11 -11.96 8.31 11.05
C GLU A 11 -12.20 9.80 10.72
N GLU A 12 -11.17 10.48 10.23
CA GLU A 12 -11.18 11.89 9.86
C GLU A 12 -11.71 12.13 8.43
N GLY A 13 -12.05 11.05 7.71
CA GLY A 13 -12.39 11.08 6.29
C GLY A 13 -11.25 10.59 5.41
N GLY A 14 -11.57 10.26 4.15
CA GLY A 14 -10.64 9.62 3.23
C GLY A 14 -10.42 8.13 3.51
N TYR A 15 -9.33 7.61 2.94
CA TYR A 15 -9.00 6.20 2.92
C TYR A 15 -7.51 5.97 3.14
N TRP A 16 -7.18 4.81 3.69
CA TRP A 16 -5.84 4.25 3.63
C TRP A 16 -5.90 2.78 3.23
N ALA A 17 -4.79 2.28 2.70
CA ALA A 17 -4.70 0.93 2.22
C ALA A 17 -3.32 0.33 2.49
N GLU A 18 -3.29 -0.98 2.68
CA GLU A 18 -2.08 -1.76 2.84
C GLU A 18 -2.08 -2.99 1.91
N VAL A 19 -0.88 -3.47 1.58
CA VAL A 19 -0.67 -4.65 0.74
C VAL A 19 -0.07 -5.76 1.60
N PRO A 20 -0.87 -6.74 2.09
CA PRO A 20 -0.37 -7.76 3.02
C PRO A 20 0.82 -8.58 2.51
N SER A 21 0.94 -8.75 1.19
CA SER A 21 2.06 -9.47 0.56
C SER A 21 3.34 -8.64 0.44
N ILE A 22 3.29 -7.34 0.73
CA ILE A 22 4.44 -6.43 0.73
C ILE A 22 4.42 -5.69 2.08
N PRO A 23 4.93 -6.31 3.16
CA PRO A 23 4.92 -5.70 4.48
C PRO A 23 5.56 -4.32 4.48
N GLY A 24 4.87 -3.33 5.06
CA GLY A 24 5.30 -1.93 5.07
C GLY A 24 4.87 -1.12 3.84
N CYS A 25 4.29 -1.74 2.82
CA CYS A 25 3.67 -1.02 1.71
C CYS A 25 2.25 -0.59 2.12
N ALA A 26 2.10 0.69 2.44
CA ALA A 26 0.84 1.32 2.74
C ALA A 26 0.79 2.73 2.14
N THR A 27 -0.42 3.22 1.90
CA THR A 27 -0.65 4.56 1.37
C THR A 27 -2.02 5.09 1.80
N GLN A 28 -2.29 6.36 1.54
CA GLN A 28 -3.55 7.03 1.86
C GLN A 28 -3.98 7.97 0.73
N GLY A 29 -5.25 8.37 0.76
CA GLY A 29 -5.81 9.39 -0.13
C GLY A 29 -7.14 9.92 0.40
N GLU A 30 -7.49 11.16 0.05
CA GLU A 30 -8.75 11.79 0.45
C GLU A 30 -9.95 11.18 -0.29
N SER A 31 -9.71 10.63 -1.49
CA SER A 31 -10.69 9.91 -2.29
C SER A 31 -10.23 8.49 -2.63
N PHE A 32 -11.17 7.63 -3.06
CA PHE A 32 -10.84 6.28 -3.49
C PHE A 32 -9.97 6.25 -4.75
N GLU A 33 -10.18 7.19 -5.68
CA GLU A 33 -9.38 7.29 -6.91
C GLU A 33 -7.95 7.73 -6.62
N GLU A 34 -7.77 8.70 -5.71
CA GLU A 34 -6.45 9.13 -5.24
C GLU A 34 -5.74 7.99 -4.51
N LEU A 35 -6.44 7.30 -3.59
CA LEU A 35 -5.90 6.14 -2.90
C LEU A 35 -5.38 5.09 -3.89
N LEU A 36 -6.17 4.76 -4.93
CA LEU A 36 -5.77 3.80 -5.94
C LEU A 36 -4.53 4.26 -6.72
N THR A 37 -4.47 5.53 -7.09
CA THR A 37 -3.32 6.10 -7.80
C THR A 37 -2.05 5.97 -6.95
N ASN A 38 -2.10 6.44 -5.71
CA ASN A 38 -0.99 6.38 -4.78
C ASN A 38 -0.58 4.93 -4.46
N LEU A 39 -1.54 3.99 -4.50
CA LEU A 39 -1.28 2.58 -4.24
C LEU A 39 -0.50 1.91 -5.37
N TYR A 40 -0.80 2.23 -6.63
CA TYR A 40 -0.02 1.74 -7.75
C TYR A 40 1.43 2.24 -7.68
N GLU A 41 1.63 3.52 -7.37
CA GLU A 41 2.96 4.11 -7.20
C GLU A 41 3.72 3.48 -6.03
N ALA A 42 3.07 3.28 -4.88
CA ALA A 42 3.69 2.65 -3.71
C ALA A 42 4.13 1.19 -3.99
N VAL A 43 3.28 0.41 -4.68
CA VAL A 43 3.60 -0.96 -5.08
C VAL A 43 4.76 -0.98 -6.07
N GLU A 44 4.74 -0.11 -7.09
CA GLU A 44 5.82 0.00 -8.07
C GLU A 44 7.14 0.37 -7.38
N GLY A 45 7.12 1.36 -6.50
CA GLY A 45 8.26 1.77 -5.67
C GLY A 45 8.82 0.61 -4.86
N CYS A 46 7.99 -0.12 -4.11
CA CYS A 46 8.42 -1.26 -3.30
C CYS A 46 9.02 -2.42 -4.12
N LEU A 47 8.53 -2.64 -5.33
CA LEU A 47 9.04 -3.71 -6.21
C LEU A 47 10.27 -3.28 -7.03
N SER A 48 10.46 -1.98 -7.21
CA SER A 48 11.64 -1.43 -7.90
C SER A 48 12.92 -1.50 -7.07
N VAL A 49 12.77 -1.68 -5.75
CA VAL A 49 13.88 -1.84 -4.80
C VAL A 49 13.95 -3.29 -4.32
N GLU A 50 15.16 -3.81 -4.08
CA GLU A 50 15.31 -5.04 -3.31
C GLU A 50 14.91 -4.74 -1.86
N VAL A 51 13.68 -5.10 -1.47
CA VAL A 51 13.29 -5.02 -0.07
C VAL A 51 14.13 -6.02 0.69
N CYS A 52 15.12 -5.53 1.42
CA CYS A 52 15.92 -6.33 2.35
C CYS A 52 14.94 -6.97 3.33
N GLY A 53 14.70 -8.28 3.16
CA GLY A 53 13.82 -9.04 4.03
C GLY A 53 14.31 -8.86 5.46
N VAL A 54 13.48 -8.27 6.31
CA VAL A 54 13.69 -8.37 7.76
C VAL A 54 13.26 -9.77 8.18
N SER A 55 13.99 -10.78 7.70
CA SER A 55 13.96 -12.12 8.26
C SER A 55 14.77 -12.07 9.55
N ASN A 56 14.12 -11.62 10.62
CA ASN A 56 14.54 -11.97 11.97
C ASN A 56 13.75 -13.20 12.38
N LEU A 57 14.28 -14.38 12.05
CA LEU A 57 14.19 -15.62 12.83
C LEU A 57 15.36 -16.52 12.43
#